data_AF-A0A836C8D7-F1
#
_entry.id   AF-A0A836C8D7-F1
#
_cell.length_a   1.000
_cell.length_b   1.000
_cell.length_c   1.000
_cell.angle_alpha   90.00
_cell.angle_beta   90.00
_cell.angle_gamma   90.00
#
_symmetry.space_group_name_H-M   'P 1'
#
loop_
_entity.id
_entity.type
_entity.pdbx_description
1 polymer ?
#
loop_
_entity_poly.entity_id
_entity_poly.type
_entity_poly.pdbx_seq_one_letter_code
_entity_poly.pdbx_strand_id
1 'polypeptide(L)'
;LKSYGWQWDPAISVDENLLDLAFLVARNSTCLEGKVGCLLVRGLPRGPLTGLHQSLGQVCGNVIIATTNNELLRKRASDRHAEANAVALCAAKGIALEGASAYVIIPPCKNCYTLLATAGIRRIVTRAVTSERADYEDKRFPPDMLQSIEDLDIDLVKVVDTEQRIRRREKLGRDNEDWARVRDLRADKRMRRLAKNEAVRNTAVAESAVSMPATPAASGLVAPAERGHPSNGDAIAMPAALQDTQQPPLEGEGGAASAAESTEQSAAAV
;
A
#
# COMPACT_ATOMS: atom_id res chain seq x y z
N LEU A 1 -10.38 15.08 2.35
CA LEU A 1 -11.16 13.83 2.52
C LEU A 1 -12.13 14.02 3.68
N LYS A 2 -13.32 13.40 3.65
CA LYS A 2 -14.27 13.54 4.77
C LYS A 2 -13.71 12.82 6.00
N SER A 3 -13.76 13.50 7.16
CA SER A 3 -13.38 12.95 8.47
C SER A 3 -14.55 12.30 9.22
N TYR A 4 -15.77 12.32 8.65
CA TYR A 4 -16.97 11.67 9.21
C TYR A 4 -17.33 12.13 10.63
N GLY A 5 -17.16 13.42 10.92
CA GLY A 5 -17.44 13.98 12.24
C GLY A 5 -16.46 13.52 13.33
N TRP A 6 -15.30 12.99 12.95
CA TRP A 6 -14.25 12.62 13.89
C TRP A 6 -13.84 13.81 14.74
N GLN A 7 -13.71 13.55 16.04
CA GLN A 7 -13.21 14.47 17.04
C GLN A 7 -12.17 13.74 17.88
N TRP A 8 -11.16 14.50 18.30
CA TRP A 8 -10.14 14.00 19.20
C TRP A 8 -10.78 13.52 20.50
N ASP A 9 -10.41 12.31 20.93
CA ASP A 9 -10.84 11.76 22.21
C ASP A 9 -9.65 11.73 23.15
N PRO A 10 -9.63 12.57 24.19
CA PRO A 10 -8.52 12.60 25.10
C PRO A 10 -8.36 11.24 25.82
N ALA A 11 -9.43 10.48 26.06
CA ALA A 11 -9.41 9.25 26.85
C ALA A 11 -8.61 8.10 26.21
N ILE A 12 -8.31 8.17 24.91
CA ILE A 12 -7.52 7.16 24.19
C ILE A 12 -6.17 7.73 23.76
N SER A 13 -5.21 6.86 23.45
CA SER A 13 -3.86 7.32 23.08
C SER A 13 -3.83 8.07 21.74
N VAL A 14 -2.74 8.82 21.51
CA VAL A 14 -2.49 9.51 20.24
C VAL A 14 -2.53 8.55 19.05
N ASP A 15 -1.90 7.39 19.20
CA ASP A 15 -1.82 6.40 18.13
C ASP A 15 -3.21 5.83 17.78
N GLU A 16 -4.06 5.65 18.79
CA GLU A 16 -5.44 5.19 18.60
C GLU A 16 -6.32 6.25 17.93
N ASN A 17 -6.22 7.51 18.35
CA ASN A 17 -6.93 8.64 17.75
C ASN A 17 -6.61 8.79 16.25
N LEU A 18 -5.32 8.78 15.91
CA LEU A 18 -4.86 8.96 14.53
C LEU A 18 -5.19 7.73 13.68
N LEU A 19 -5.08 6.52 14.23
CA LEU A 19 -5.50 5.32 13.51
C LEU A 19 -7.02 5.29 13.29
N ASP A 20 -7.81 5.79 14.25
CA ASP A 20 -9.26 5.93 14.10
C ASP A 20 -9.62 6.90 12.97
N LEU A 21 -8.91 8.02 12.88
CA LEU A 21 -9.04 8.94 11.76
C LEU A 21 -8.66 8.28 10.44
N ALA A 22 -7.58 7.48 10.39
CA ALA A 22 -7.17 6.74 9.19
C ALA A 22 -8.27 5.75 8.72
N PHE A 23 -8.94 5.07 9.66
CA PHE A 23 -10.09 4.20 9.37
C PHE A 23 -11.27 4.96 8.77
N LEU A 24 -11.58 6.14 9.30
CA LEU A 24 -12.64 6.98 8.76
C LEU A 24 -12.25 7.53 7.37
N VAL A 25 -10.99 7.93 7.20
CA VAL A 25 -10.45 8.35 5.89
C VAL A 25 -10.57 7.24 4.85
N ALA A 26 -10.28 5.99 5.21
CA ALA A 26 -10.41 4.83 4.32
C ALA A 26 -11.84 4.65 3.76
N ARG A 27 -12.87 5.15 4.46
CA ARG A 27 -14.27 5.07 3.99
C ARG A 27 -14.50 5.89 2.72
N ASN A 28 -13.69 6.93 2.48
CA ASN A 28 -13.73 7.70 1.25
C ASN A 28 -13.35 6.87 0.01
N SER A 29 -12.65 5.75 0.18
CA SER A 29 -12.30 4.84 -0.92
C SER A 29 -13.55 4.37 -1.68
N THR A 30 -13.43 4.39 -3.01
CA THR A 30 -14.38 3.79 -3.94
C THR A 30 -13.94 2.41 -4.42
N CYS A 31 -12.76 1.94 -4.02
CA CYS A 31 -12.24 0.64 -4.45
C CYS A 31 -13.06 -0.51 -3.87
N LEU A 32 -13.25 -1.57 -4.67
CA LEU A 32 -14.01 -2.76 -4.28
C LEU A 32 -13.13 -3.92 -3.80
N GLU A 33 -11.83 -3.87 -4.10
CA GLU A 33 -10.81 -4.87 -3.72
C GLU A 33 -10.31 -4.71 -2.27
N GLY A 34 -10.69 -3.61 -1.60
CA GLY A 34 -10.26 -3.27 -0.26
C GLY A 34 -10.29 -1.76 -0.07
N LYS A 35 -10.50 -1.31 1.16
CA LYS A 35 -10.46 0.11 1.51
C LYS A 35 -9.28 0.34 2.43
N VAL A 36 -8.39 1.24 2.03
CA VAL A 36 -7.16 1.57 2.76
C VAL A 36 -7.13 3.08 2.99
N GLY A 37 -6.73 3.48 4.18
CA GLY A 37 -6.50 4.86 4.57
C GLY A 37 -5.09 5.00 5.13
N CYS A 38 -4.43 6.10 4.78
CA CYS A 38 -3.10 6.45 5.25
C CYS A 38 -3.08 7.92 5.68
N LEU A 39 -2.48 8.20 6.83
CA LEU A 39 -2.14 9.55 7.30
C LEU A 39 -0.63 9.67 7.43
N LEU A 40 -0.07 10.81 7.02
CA LEU A 40 1.29 11.19 7.39
C LEU A 40 1.23 12.33 8.40
N VAL A 41 1.99 12.20 9.48
CA VAL A 41 1.93 13.08 10.64
C VAL A 41 3.35 13.47 11.04
N ARG A 42 3.59 14.76 11.31
CA ARG A 42 4.91 15.26 11.75
C ARG A 42 4.84 15.82 13.17
N GLY A 43 5.95 15.77 13.89
CA GLY A 43 6.07 16.40 15.21
C GLY A 43 5.54 15.51 16.34
N LEU A 44 5.51 14.20 16.12
CA LEU A 44 5.30 13.22 17.18
C LEU A 44 6.65 12.76 17.74
N PRO A 45 6.76 12.57 19.06
CA PRO A 45 7.95 11.96 19.62
C PRO A 45 8.07 10.49 19.20
N ARG A 46 9.31 9.99 19.26
CA ARG A 46 9.65 8.57 19.03
C ARG A 46 9.28 7.73 20.26
N GLY A 47 9.10 6.43 20.07
CA GLY A 47 8.79 5.48 21.15
C GLY A 47 7.29 5.35 21.50
N PRO A 48 6.94 4.64 22.58
CA PRO A 48 5.54 4.44 22.98
C PRO A 48 4.87 5.76 23.35
N LEU A 49 3.74 6.08 22.72
CA LEU A 49 2.93 7.28 23.02
C LEU A 49 1.82 6.98 24.04
N THR A 50 1.90 5.84 24.73
CA THR A 50 0.96 5.43 25.77
C THR A 50 1.03 6.38 26.96
N GLY A 51 -0.10 6.96 27.36
CA GLY A 51 -0.15 7.92 28.46
C GLY A 51 0.21 9.35 28.08
N LEU A 52 0.53 9.63 26.81
CA LEU A 52 0.53 11.00 26.29
C LEU A 52 -0.94 11.42 26.09
N HIS A 53 -1.60 11.69 27.22
CA HIS A 53 -2.95 12.24 27.29
C HIS A 53 -2.83 13.74 27.04
N GLN A 54 -3.68 14.25 26.16
CA GLN A 54 -3.59 15.62 25.71
C GLN A 54 -3.96 16.57 26.87
N SER A 55 -2.95 17.11 27.57
CA SER A 55 -3.12 18.42 28.19
C SER A 55 -3.09 19.46 27.06
N LEU A 56 -4.09 20.34 27.08
CA LEU A 56 -4.38 21.33 26.05
C LEU A 56 -3.11 22.03 25.54
N GLY A 57 -2.70 21.73 24.30
CA GLY A 57 -1.81 22.58 23.51
C GLY A 57 -0.44 22.03 23.12
N GLN A 58 0.06 20.89 23.63
CA GLN A 58 1.53 20.65 23.52
C GLN A 58 2.03 19.46 22.68
N VAL A 59 1.23 18.44 22.34
CA VAL A 59 1.72 17.39 21.42
C VAL A 59 0.58 16.83 20.55
N CYS A 60 0.10 17.62 19.59
CA CYS A 60 -0.56 17.07 18.43
C CYS A 60 0.42 17.05 17.28
N GLY A 61 0.83 15.86 16.87
CA GLY A 61 1.46 15.72 15.57
C GLY A 61 0.58 16.39 14.51
N ASN A 62 1.18 17.22 13.67
CA ASN A 62 0.49 17.89 12.59
C ASN A 62 0.22 16.86 11.48
N VAL A 63 -1.06 16.58 11.21
CA VAL A 63 -1.46 15.72 10.08
C VAL A 63 -1.14 16.45 8.79
N ILE A 64 -0.04 16.05 8.15
CA ILE A 64 0.44 16.63 6.89
C ILE A 64 -0.55 16.33 5.78
N ILE A 65 -0.96 15.07 5.69
CA ILE A 65 -1.85 14.61 4.63
C ILE A 65 -2.65 13.39 5.07
N ALA A 66 -3.86 13.28 4.53
CA ALA A 66 -4.72 12.13 4.64
C ALA A 66 -5.07 11.63 3.23
N THR A 67 -4.89 10.34 2.98
CA THR A 67 -5.12 9.72 1.68
C THR A 67 -5.83 8.39 1.80
N THR A 68 -6.39 7.93 0.68
CA THR A 68 -7.02 6.63 0.54
C THR A 68 -6.57 5.98 -0.75
N ASN A 69 -6.77 4.66 -0.87
CA ASN A 69 -6.50 3.94 -2.11
C ASN A 69 -7.53 4.33 -3.19
N ASN A 70 -7.08 4.35 -4.45
CA ASN A 70 -7.93 4.71 -5.59
C ASN A 70 -7.56 3.92 -6.85
N GLU A 71 -8.52 3.91 -7.77
CA GLU A 71 -8.35 3.38 -9.12
C GLU A 71 -7.43 4.29 -9.94
N LEU A 72 -6.67 3.69 -10.87
CA LEU A 72 -5.93 4.44 -11.88
C LEU A 72 -6.12 3.81 -13.26
N LEU A 73 -5.94 2.50 -13.35
CA LEU A 73 -5.99 1.75 -14.61
C LEU A 73 -7.33 1.04 -14.75
N ARG A 74 -7.78 0.39 -13.68
CA ARG A 74 -9.00 -0.39 -13.66
C ARG A 74 -10.03 0.29 -12.77
N LYS A 75 -11.22 0.54 -13.33
CA LYS A 75 -12.34 1.09 -12.57
C LYS A 75 -12.57 0.26 -11.30
N ARG A 76 -12.71 0.91 -10.15
CA ARG A 76 -12.88 0.36 -8.79
C ARG A 76 -11.76 -0.57 -8.28
N ALA A 77 -10.63 -0.65 -8.97
CA ALA A 77 -9.49 -1.39 -8.48
C ALA A 77 -8.68 -0.58 -7.46
N SER A 78 -7.91 -1.29 -6.63
CA SER A 78 -6.95 -0.67 -5.71
C SER A 78 -5.56 -0.56 -6.34
N ASP A 79 -5.47 0.01 -7.56
CA ASP A 79 -4.22 0.06 -8.32
C ASP A 79 -3.15 0.90 -7.59
N ARG A 80 -3.57 1.97 -6.91
CA ARG A 80 -2.69 2.78 -6.05
C ARG A 80 -3.11 2.66 -4.60
N HIS A 81 -2.15 2.26 -3.78
CA HIS A 81 -2.29 2.18 -2.33
C HIS A 81 -2.34 3.58 -1.71
N ALA A 82 -2.90 3.66 -0.50
CA ALA A 82 -3.04 4.94 0.20
C ALA A 82 -1.64 5.53 0.52
N GLU A 83 -0.71 4.70 0.94
CA GLU A 83 0.66 5.06 1.31
C GLU A 83 1.42 5.69 0.13
N ALA A 84 1.36 5.06 -1.04
CA ALA A 84 1.94 5.58 -2.27
C ALA A 84 1.31 6.91 -2.67
N ASN A 85 -0.02 7.04 -2.53
CA ASN A 85 -0.71 8.30 -2.77
C ASN A 85 -0.27 9.41 -1.79
N ALA A 86 -0.03 9.07 -0.52
CA ALA A 86 0.44 10.03 0.48
C ALA A 86 1.83 10.57 0.13
N VAL A 87 2.78 9.68 -0.17
CA VAL A 87 4.15 10.06 -0.56
C VAL A 87 4.13 10.90 -1.84
N ALA A 88 3.40 10.45 -2.87
CA ALA A 88 3.34 11.17 -4.15
C ALA A 88 2.72 12.57 -4.01
N LEU A 89 1.65 12.72 -3.22
CA LEU A 89 1.03 14.03 -3.00
C LEU A 89 1.90 14.96 -2.15
N CYS A 90 2.66 14.44 -1.18
CA CYS A 90 3.64 15.24 -0.45
C CYS A 90 4.79 15.69 -1.35
N ALA A 91 5.32 14.79 -2.18
CA ALA A 91 6.35 15.13 -3.17
C ALA A 91 5.87 16.22 -4.14
N ALA A 92 4.66 16.07 -4.70
CA ALA A 92 4.06 17.06 -5.60
C ALA A 92 3.86 18.44 -4.94
N LYS A 93 3.69 18.48 -3.62
CA LYS A 93 3.52 19.71 -2.83
C LYS A 93 4.83 20.24 -2.23
N GLY A 94 5.96 19.58 -2.47
CA GLY A 94 7.25 19.96 -1.87
C GLY A 94 7.28 19.80 -0.34
N ILE A 95 6.50 18.87 0.23
CA ILE A 95 6.44 18.64 1.67
C ILE A 95 7.41 17.51 2.05
N ALA A 96 8.46 17.85 2.78
CA ALA A 96 9.45 16.87 3.28
C ALA A 96 8.81 15.83 4.21
N LEU A 97 9.22 14.57 4.11
CA LEU A 97 8.69 13.48 4.95
C LEU A 97 9.71 12.95 5.97
N GLU A 98 10.93 13.50 5.99
CA GLU A 98 11.98 13.11 6.94
C GLU A 98 11.50 13.23 8.39
N GLY A 99 11.68 12.15 9.15
CA GLY A 99 11.29 12.05 10.56
C GLY A 99 9.78 11.98 10.81
N ALA A 100 8.93 11.92 9.77
CA ALA A 100 7.49 11.84 9.95
C ALA A 100 7.02 10.41 10.30
N SER A 101 5.77 10.33 10.75
CA SER A 101 5.07 9.11 11.14
C SER A 101 3.96 8.77 10.13
N ALA A 102 3.85 7.51 9.74
CA ALA A 102 2.80 7.00 8.88
C ALA A 102 1.80 6.17 9.69
N TYR A 103 0.51 6.51 9.60
CA TYR A 103 -0.59 5.73 10.18
C TYR A 103 -1.36 5.07 9.05
N VAL A 104 -1.34 3.73 8.99
CA VAL A 104 -1.94 2.95 7.91
C VAL A 104 -2.83 1.87 8.52
N ILE A 105 -4.07 1.75 8.06
CA ILE A 105 -5.03 0.81 8.69
C ILE A 105 -4.74 -0.67 8.42
N ILE A 106 -3.95 -0.95 7.38
CA ILE A 106 -3.49 -2.26 6.97
C ILE A 106 -1.97 -2.19 6.89
N PRO A 107 -1.23 -3.23 7.32
CA PRO A 107 0.22 -3.26 7.16
C PRO A 107 0.65 -2.97 5.72
N PRO A 108 1.62 -2.07 5.50
CA PRO A 108 2.05 -1.69 4.16
C PRO A 108 2.66 -2.89 3.43
N CYS A 109 2.41 -2.99 2.13
CA CYS A 109 3.11 -3.99 1.31
C CYS A 109 4.59 -3.61 1.12
N LYS A 110 5.42 -4.53 0.61
CA LYS A 110 6.85 -4.30 0.36
C LYS A 110 7.15 -3.03 -0.43
N ASN A 111 6.37 -2.74 -1.46
CA ASN A 111 6.54 -1.54 -2.28
C ASN A 111 6.16 -0.26 -1.53
N CYS A 112 5.12 -0.29 -0.71
CA CYS A 112 4.72 0.87 0.09
C CYS A 112 5.68 1.10 1.26
N TYR A 113 6.14 0.03 1.91
CA TYR A 113 7.16 0.10 2.95
C TYR A 113 8.44 0.77 2.43
N THR A 114 8.99 0.26 1.31
CA THR A 114 10.20 0.83 0.71
C THR A 114 10.01 2.31 0.37
N LEU A 115 8.87 2.70 -0.21
CA LEU A 115 8.56 4.11 -0.44
C LEU A 115 8.52 4.95 0.84
N LEU A 116 7.88 4.47 1.91
CA LEU A 116 7.82 5.19 3.19
C LEU A 116 9.22 5.33 3.81
N ALA A 117 9.98 4.24 3.87
CA ALA A 117 11.33 4.22 4.43
C ALA A 117 12.28 5.15 3.68
N THR A 118 12.29 5.09 2.34
CA THR A 118 13.11 5.97 1.49
C THR A 118 12.65 7.43 1.55
N ALA A 119 11.37 7.70 1.77
CA ALA A 119 10.87 9.05 1.98
C ALA A 119 11.26 9.66 3.33
N GLY A 120 11.95 8.91 4.20
CA GLY A 120 12.42 9.39 5.50
C GLY A 120 11.43 9.18 6.64
N ILE A 121 10.38 8.37 6.45
CA ILE A 121 9.47 8.00 7.55
C ILE A 121 10.23 7.18 8.58
N ARG A 122 10.07 7.54 9.85
CA ARG A 122 10.75 6.88 10.99
C ARG A 122 9.78 6.19 11.94
N ARG A 123 8.48 6.31 11.73
CA ARG A 123 7.48 5.60 12.52
C ARG A 123 6.35 5.09 11.64
N ILE A 124 5.99 3.83 11.77
CA ILE A 124 4.89 3.21 11.05
C ILE A 124 3.93 2.59 12.07
N VAL A 125 2.71 3.11 12.11
CA VAL A 125 1.64 2.64 13.00
C VAL A 125 0.58 1.94 12.17
N THR A 126 0.29 0.69 12.52
CA THR A 126 -0.75 -0.11 11.86
C THR A 126 -1.63 -0.84 12.86
N ARG A 127 -2.80 -1.31 12.41
CA ARG A 127 -3.65 -2.19 13.21
C ARG A 127 -2.95 -3.52 13.49
N ALA A 128 -3.01 -3.98 14.74
CA ALA A 128 -2.64 -5.33 15.15
C ALA A 128 -3.76 -6.32 14.81
N VAL A 129 -3.38 -7.55 14.43
CA VAL A 129 -4.32 -8.57 14.00
C VAL A 129 -4.39 -9.64 15.08
N THR A 130 -5.53 -9.69 15.78
CA THR A 130 -5.72 -10.55 16.96
C THR A 130 -6.47 -11.86 16.67
N SER A 131 -6.76 -12.16 15.40
CA SER A 131 -7.47 -13.40 15.02
C SER A 131 -6.54 -14.61 14.91
N GLU A 132 -7.08 -15.83 14.82
CA GLU A 132 -6.32 -17.05 14.48
C GLU A 132 -5.54 -16.94 13.14
N ARG A 133 -5.92 -16.00 12.26
CA ARG A 133 -5.16 -15.59 11.06
C ARG A 133 -4.01 -14.59 11.35
N ALA A 134 -3.66 -14.40 12.62
CA ALA A 134 -2.52 -13.56 13.01
C ALA A 134 -1.26 -14.03 12.28
N ASP A 135 -1.08 -15.34 12.12
CA ASP A 135 0.00 -15.93 11.34
C ASP A 135 0.03 -15.46 9.87
N TYR A 136 -1.12 -15.15 9.25
CA TYR A 136 -1.21 -14.69 7.86
C TYR A 136 -1.00 -13.17 7.72
N GLU A 137 -1.49 -12.37 8.68
CA GLU A 137 -1.29 -10.92 8.62
C GLU A 137 0.06 -10.48 9.21
N ASP A 138 0.68 -11.27 10.09
CA ASP A 138 2.06 -11.06 10.55
C ASP A 138 3.08 -11.38 9.44
N LYS A 139 2.74 -12.30 8.50
CA LYS A 139 3.49 -12.54 7.25
C LYS A 139 3.52 -11.34 6.29
N ARG A 140 2.76 -10.26 6.53
CA ARG A 140 2.87 -9.03 5.73
C ARG A 140 4.17 -8.27 6.00
N PHE A 141 4.81 -8.52 7.15
CA PHE A 141 6.17 -8.10 7.41
C PHE A 141 7.10 -9.30 7.23
N PRO A 142 7.62 -9.53 6.01
CA PRO A 142 8.60 -10.57 5.80
C PRO A 142 9.89 -10.27 6.59
N PRO A 143 10.73 -11.28 6.91
CA PRO A 143 11.92 -11.10 7.75
C PRO A 143 12.89 -10.03 7.23
N ASP A 144 13.03 -9.87 5.92
CA ASP A 144 13.84 -8.83 5.28
C ASP A 144 13.32 -7.41 5.57
N MET A 145 11.99 -7.25 5.60
CA MET A 145 11.36 -5.99 5.98
C MET A 145 11.58 -5.68 7.47
N LEU A 146 11.45 -6.69 8.34
CA LEU A 146 11.70 -6.52 9.78
C LEU A 146 13.15 -6.14 10.07
N GLN A 147 14.11 -6.79 9.40
CA GLN A 147 15.53 -6.43 9.50
C GLN A 147 15.75 -4.99 9.04
N SER A 148 15.18 -4.60 7.89
CA SER A 148 15.28 -3.23 7.41
C SER A 148 14.66 -2.20 8.36
N ILE A 149 13.58 -2.54 9.06
CA ILE A 149 12.97 -1.69 10.08
C ILE A 149 13.93 -1.49 11.25
N GLU A 150 14.63 -2.53 11.68
CA GLU A 150 15.66 -2.45 12.72
C GLU A 150 16.87 -1.62 12.26
N ASP A 151 17.41 -1.92 11.06
CA ASP A 151 18.58 -1.25 10.50
C ASP A 151 18.38 0.26 10.30
N LEU A 152 17.14 0.66 9.94
CA LEU A 152 16.77 2.05 9.72
C LEU A 152 16.20 2.74 10.97
N ASP A 153 16.22 2.05 12.11
CA ASP A 153 15.63 2.51 13.37
C ASP A 153 14.18 3.00 13.16
N ILE A 154 13.32 2.24 12.50
CA ILE A 154 11.92 2.61 12.27
C ILE A 154 11.05 2.08 13.42
N ASP A 155 10.30 2.97 14.08
CA ASP A 155 9.34 2.58 15.11
C ASP A 155 8.13 1.88 14.45
N LEU A 156 8.11 0.55 14.46
CA LEU A 156 6.92 -0.21 14.05
C LEU A 156 5.98 -0.43 15.23
N VAL A 157 4.80 0.20 15.20
CA VAL A 157 3.79 0.10 16.26
C VAL A 157 2.54 -0.59 15.73
N LYS A 158 2.13 -1.66 16.41
CA LYS A 158 0.89 -2.40 16.11
C LYS A 158 -0.15 -2.11 17.19
N VAL A 159 -1.22 -1.41 16.82
CA VAL A 159 -2.30 -1.01 17.74
C VAL A 159 -3.43 -2.01 17.69
N VAL A 160 -3.74 -2.65 18.82
CA VAL A 160 -4.91 -3.53 18.95
C VAL A 160 -6.18 -2.70 18.92
N ASP A 161 -7.17 -3.20 18.20
CA ASP A 161 -8.45 -2.52 18.02
C ASP A 161 -9.47 -3.04 19.02
N THR A 162 -10.02 -2.15 19.85
CA THR A 162 -11.03 -2.53 20.85
C THR A 162 -12.43 -2.47 20.26
N GLU A 163 -13.32 -3.32 20.78
CA GLU A 163 -14.73 -3.36 20.34
C GLU A 163 -15.43 -1.98 20.49
N GLN A 164 -15.09 -1.22 21.54
CA GLN A 164 -15.61 0.13 21.75
C GLN A 164 -15.16 1.10 20.63
N ARG A 165 -13.88 1.05 20.25
CA ARG A 165 -13.34 1.88 19.16
C ARG A 165 -13.95 1.50 17.81
N ILE A 166 -14.10 0.20 17.54
CA ILE A 166 -14.80 -0.29 16.35
C ILE A 166 -16.22 0.27 16.28
N ARG A 167 -17.02 0.10 17.35
CA ARG A 167 -18.39 0.60 17.42
C ARG A 167 -18.49 2.11 17.25
N ARG A 168 -17.58 2.87 17.88
CA ARG A 168 -17.52 4.34 17.76
C ARG A 168 -17.29 4.75 16.31
N ARG A 169 -16.29 4.17 15.63
CA ARG A 169 -16.00 4.47 14.21
C ARG A 169 -17.12 4.05 13.28
N GLU A 170 -17.76 2.90 13.54
CA GLU A 170 -18.92 2.48 12.75
C GLU A 170 -20.09 3.42 12.90
N LYS A 171 -20.38 3.89 14.13
CA LYS A 171 -21.42 4.87 14.40
C LYS A 171 -21.14 6.19 13.66
N LEU A 172 -19.93 6.74 13.80
CA LEU A 172 -19.52 7.96 13.07
C LEU A 172 -19.66 7.79 11.55
N GLY A 173 -19.23 6.64 11.05
CA GLY A 173 -19.44 6.25 9.66
C GLY A 173 -20.92 6.29 9.29
N ARG A 174 -21.78 5.54 9.98
CA ARG A 174 -23.23 5.47 9.67
C ARG A 174 -23.91 6.84 9.70
N ASP A 175 -23.58 7.65 10.70
CA ASP A 175 -24.22 8.95 10.94
C ASP A 175 -23.81 10.01 9.91
N ASN A 176 -22.58 9.91 9.34
CA ASN A 176 -22.00 10.93 8.46
C ASN A 176 -21.69 10.42 7.03
N GLU A 177 -22.14 9.21 6.67
CA GLU A 177 -21.87 8.63 5.36
C GLU A 177 -22.76 9.22 4.27
N ASP A 178 -22.16 9.33 3.08
CA ASP A 178 -22.91 9.55 1.86
C ASP A 178 -23.57 8.23 1.41
N TRP A 179 -24.81 8.02 1.86
CA TRP A 179 -25.56 6.80 1.57
C TRP A 179 -25.92 6.63 0.09
N ALA A 180 -26.00 7.73 -0.69
CA ALA A 180 -26.17 7.65 -2.14
C ALA A 180 -24.93 7.04 -2.78
N ARG A 181 -23.74 7.57 -2.48
CA ARG A 181 -22.47 7.00 -2.92
C ARG A 181 -22.30 5.53 -2.52
N VAL A 182 -22.65 5.17 -1.28
CA VAL A 182 -22.56 3.78 -0.81
C VAL A 182 -23.50 2.86 -1.58
N ARG A 183 -24.71 3.31 -1.92
CA ARG A 183 -25.65 2.55 -2.74
C ARG A 183 -25.07 2.27 -4.12
N ASP A 184 -24.47 3.27 -4.75
CA ASP A 184 -23.85 3.13 -6.07
C ASP A 184 -22.68 2.12 -6.05
N LEU A 185 -21.82 2.20 -5.03
CA LEU A 185 -20.72 1.24 -4.85
C LEU A 185 -21.23 -0.19 -4.66
N ARG A 186 -22.34 -0.39 -3.93
CA ARG A 186 -22.96 -1.70 -3.73
C ARG A 186 -23.57 -2.23 -5.03
N ALA A 187 -24.21 -1.37 -5.82
CA ALA A 187 -24.76 -1.72 -7.12
C ALA A 187 -23.64 -2.15 -8.10
N ASP A 188 -22.56 -1.37 -8.19
CA ASP A 188 -21.39 -1.70 -9.03
C ASP A 188 -20.75 -3.04 -8.62
N LYS A 189 -20.58 -3.27 -7.30
CA LYS A 189 -20.07 -4.56 -6.78
C LYS A 189 -20.97 -5.74 -7.16
N ARG A 190 -22.30 -5.55 -7.08
CA ARG A 190 -23.27 -6.58 -7.48
C ARG A 190 -23.17 -6.89 -8.97
N MET A 191 -23.11 -5.86 -9.83
CA MET A 191 -22.99 -6.04 -11.28
C MET A 191 -21.70 -6.79 -11.66
N ARG A 192 -20.57 -6.44 -11.06
CA ARG A 192 -19.30 -7.16 -11.30
C ARG A 192 -19.34 -8.61 -10.87
N ARG A 193 -20.02 -8.92 -9.75
CA ARG A 193 -20.19 -10.30 -9.30
C ARG A 193 -21.05 -11.10 -10.29
N LEU A 194 -22.12 -10.51 -10.80
CA LEU A 194 -22.97 -11.14 -11.82
C LEU A 194 -22.17 -11.41 -13.11
N ALA A 195 -21.45 -10.40 -13.62
CA ALA A 195 -20.61 -10.55 -14.81
C ALA A 195 -19.52 -11.61 -14.62
N LYS A 196 -18.88 -11.67 -13.44
CA LYS A 196 -17.89 -12.73 -13.12
C LYS A 196 -18.53 -14.12 -13.11
N ASN A 197 -19.69 -14.28 -12.49
CA ASN A 197 -20.40 -15.56 -12.44
C ASN A 197 -20.85 -16.02 -13.84
N GLU A 198 -21.31 -15.09 -14.67
CA GLU A 198 -21.69 -15.35 -16.06
C GLU A 198 -20.48 -15.77 -16.89
N ALA A 199 -19.34 -15.08 -16.76
CA ALA A 199 -18.11 -15.47 -17.43
C ALA A 199 -17.66 -16.90 -17.04
N VAL A 200 -17.68 -17.23 -15.75
CA VAL A 200 -17.35 -18.59 -15.26
C VAL A 200 -18.32 -19.64 -15.80
N ARG A 201 -19.62 -19.30 -15.91
CA ARG A 201 -20.61 -20.21 -16.51
C ARG A 201 -20.32 -20.43 -17.99
N ASN A 202 -20.01 -19.36 -18.74
CA ASN A 202 -19.73 -19.44 -20.17
C ASN A 202 -18.45 -20.24 -20.45
N THR A 203 -17.40 -20.09 -19.62
CA THR A 203 -16.19 -20.92 -19.74
C THR A 203 -16.48 -22.39 -19.46
N ALA A 204 -17.27 -22.71 -18.43
CA ALA A 204 -17.65 -24.10 -18.11
C ALA A 204 -18.53 -24.74 -19.21
N VAL A 205 -19.39 -23.96 -19.87
CA VAL A 205 -20.18 -24.41 -21.03
C VAL A 205 -19.27 -24.66 -22.23
N ALA A 206 -18.29 -23.78 -22.49
CA ALA A 206 -17.32 -23.98 -23.56
C ALA A 206 -16.44 -25.21 -23.33
N GLU A 207 -15.97 -25.43 -22.11
CA GLU A 207 -15.17 -26.62 -21.74
C GLU A 207 -15.98 -27.92 -21.86
N SER A 208 -17.27 -27.91 -21.48
CA SER A 208 -18.13 -29.09 -21.63
C SER A 208 -18.51 -29.39 -23.10
N ALA A 209 -18.61 -28.36 -23.95
CA ALA A 209 -18.82 -28.52 -25.39
C ALA A 209 -17.59 -29.12 -26.12
N VAL A 210 -16.37 -28.88 -25.63
CA VAL A 210 -15.12 -29.43 -26.18
C VAL A 210 -14.90 -30.91 -25.76
N SER A 211 -15.61 -31.40 -24.74
CA SER A 211 -15.49 -32.77 -24.22
C SER A 211 -16.43 -33.80 -24.88
N MET A 212 -17.18 -33.46 -25.93
CA MET A 212 -18.01 -34.44 -26.66
C MET A 212 -17.10 -35.35 -27.52
N PRO A 213 -17.07 -36.68 -27.32
CA PRO A 213 -16.22 -37.55 -28.13
C PRO A 213 -16.73 -37.57 -29.57
N ALA A 214 -15.87 -37.17 -30.51
CA ALA A 214 -16.06 -37.46 -31.91
C ALA A 214 -16.12 -38.99 -32.09
N THR A 215 -17.24 -39.48 -32.60
CA THR A 215 -17.40 -40.89 -32.98
C THR A 215 -16.39 -41.17 -34.10
N PRO A 216 -15.47 -42.14 -33.95
CA PRO A 216 -14.55 -42.44 -35.05
C PRO A 216 -15.33 -43.19 -36.13
N ALA A 217 -15.47 -42.55 -37.30
CA ALA A 217 -15.88 -43.22 -38.52
C ALA A 217 -14.83 -44.28 -38.89
N ALA A 218 -15.29 -45.51 -39.08
CA ALA A 218 -14.48 -46.64 -39.51
C ALA A 218 -13.77 -46.36 -40.84
N SER A 219 -12.46 -46.63 -40.93
CA SER A 219 -11.73 -46.73 -42.19
C SER A 219 -10.39 -47.46 -42.01
N GLY A 220 -10.26 -48.60 -42.70
CA GLY A 220 -9.08 -48.92 -43.51
C GLY A 220 -7.83 -49.52 -42.83
N LEU A 221 -7.57 -50.80 -43.15
CA LEU A 221 -6.30 -51.49 -42.98
C LEU A 221 -5.11 -50.77 -43.64
N VAL A 222 -3.94 -50.71 -42.97
CA VAL A 222 -2.60 -50.94 -43.57
C VAL A 222 -1.65 -51.52 -42.51
N ALA A 223 -0.80 -52.47 -42.93
CA ALA A 223 0.13 -53.33 -42.19
C ALA A 223 1.43 -52.62 -41.68
N PRO A 224 2.29 -53.29 -40.88
CA PRO A 224 3.40 -52.65 -40.15
C PRO A 224 4.71 -52.65 -40.94
N ALA A 225 5.53 -51.61 -40.77
CA ALA A 225 6.90 -51.56 -41.24
C ALA A 225 7.86 -51.16 -40.10
N GLU A 226 8.57 -52.18 -39.62
CA GLU A 226 10.01 -52.26 -39.32
C GLU A 226 10.74 -51.08 -38.66
N ARG A 227 11.45 -51.44 -37.58
CA ARG A 227 12.37 -50.64 -36.78
C ARG A 227 13.65 -50.29 -37.57
N GLY A 228 14.05 -49.02 -37.50
CA GLY A 228 15.39 -48.57 -37.88
C GLY A 228 15.94 -47.56 -36.86
N HIS A 229 17.00 -47.94 -36.15
CA HIS A 229 17.96 -47.02 -35.53
C HIS A 229 19.06 -46.74 -36.57
N PRO A 230 19.50 -45.49 -36.74
CA PRO A 230 20.86 -45.11 -36.30
C PRO A 230 20.88 -43.69 -35.68
N SER A 231 21.45 -43.49 -34.49
CA SER A 231 22.85 -43.11 -34.20
C SER A 231 23.33 -41.74 -34.71
N ASN A 232 23.70 -40.91 -33.73
CA ASN A 232 24.74 -39.87 -33.67
C ASN A 232 24.61 -38.55 -34.43
N GLY A 233 24.93 -37.49 -33.68
CA GLY A 233 25.58 -36.28 -34.18
C GLY A 233 24.69 -35.06 -34.28
N ASP A 234 24.70 -34.19 -33.26
CA ASP A 234 25.46 -32.94 -33.37
C ASP A 234 25.20 -32.03 -32.17
N ALA A 235 26.31 -31.67 -31.52
CA ALA A 235 26.41 -30.54 -30.61
C ALA A 235 26.43 -29.24 -31.42
N ILE A 236 25.93 -28.14 -30.84
CA ILE A 236 26.23 -26.70 -31.06
C ILE A 236 25.08 -25.95 -30.36
N ALA A 237 25.20 -24.87 -29.61
CA ALA A 237 26.24 -24.20 -28.83
C ALA A 237 25.48 -23.13 -28.02
N MET A 238 25.86 -22.88 -26.77
CA MET A 238 25.40 -21.68 -26.03
C MET A 238 26.34 -20.52 -26.34
N PRO A 239 25.87 -19.26 -26.46
CA PRO A 239 26.75 -18.12 -26.30
C PRO A 239 26.70 -17.61 -24.87
N ALA A 240 27.88 -17.59 -24.25
CA ALA A 240 28.18 -16.88 -23.02
C ALA A 240 28.58 -15.43 -23.29
N ALA A 241 28.32 -14.58 -22.30
CA ALA A 241 29.07 -13.39 -21.84
C ALA A 241 29.69 -12.42 -22.87
N LEU A 242 29.32 -11.15 -22.74
CA LEU A 242 30.11 -9.99 -23.18
C LEU A 242 30.42 -9.12 -21.96
N GLN A 243 31.71 -8.96 -21.66
CA GLN A 243 32.29 -8.08 -20.65
C GLN A 243 32.64 -6.70 -21.25
N ASP A 244 32.70 -5.72 -20.35
CA ASP A 244 33.53 -4.51 -20.31
C ASP A 244 33.61 -3.59 -21.52
N THR A 245 33.07 -2.37 -21.33
CA THR A 245 33.59 -1.16 -21.95
C THR A 245 33.84 -0.09 -20.89
N GLN A 246 35.11 0.26 -20.74
CA GLN A 246 35.66 1.30 -19.86
C GLN A 246 35.18 2.70 -20.25
N GLN A 247 34.90 3.55 -19.25
CA GLN A 247 34.78 5.01 -19.40
C GLN A 247 36.17 5.67 -19.32
N PRO A 248 36.41 6.80 -20.03
CA PRO A 248 37.53 7.69 -19.75
C PRO A 248 37.14 8.84 -18.79
N PRO A 249 38.12 9.44 -18.07
CA PRO A 249 37.88 10.45 -17.04
C PRO A 249 37.94 11.89 -17.59
N LEU A 250 37.29 12.83 -16.90
CA LEU A 250 37.52 14.27 -17.05
C LEU A 250 37.72 14.92 -15.67
N GLU A 251 38.97 15.26 -15.37
CA GLU A 251 39.38 16.34 -14.46
C GLU A 251 39.09 17.69 -15.19
N GLY A 252 38.84 18.88 -14.62
CA GLY A 252 38.94 19.42 -13.27
C GLY A 252 39.42 20.88 -13.40
N GLU A 253 38.59 21.88 -13.09
CA GLU A 253 38.92 23.27 -12.71
C GLU A 253 37.70 23.78 -11.90
N GLY A 254 37.75 24.44 -10.74
CA GLY A 254 38.79 25.20 -10.07
C GLY A 254 38.38 26.68 -9.99
N GLY A 255 37.92 27.19 -8.82
CA GLY A 255 38.01 28.64 -8.52
C GLY A 255 36.89 29.32 -7.70
N ALA A 256 37.22 29.63 -6.44
CA ALA A 256 36.90 30.83 -5.63
C ALA A 256 35.40 31.19 -5.34
N ALA A 257 34.91 31.11 -4.09
CA ALA A 257 35.15 31.97 -2.91
C ALA A 257 34.45 33.35 -2.93
N SER A 258 33.46 33.56 -2.04
CA SER A 258 33.48 34.64 -1.04
C SER A 258 32.31 34.52 -0.06
N ALA A 259 32.65 34.62 1.23
CA ALA A 259 31.75 34.87 2.33
C ALA A 259 31.19 36.31 2.30
N ALA A 260 29.99 36.51 2.82
CA ALA A 260 29.58 37.75 3.45
C ALA A 260 28.46 37.46 4.47
N GLU A 261 28.80 37.63 5.74
CA GLU A 261 27.89 37.88 6.84
C GLU A 261 27.11 39.18 6.60
N SER A 262 25.84 39.21 7.00
CA SER A 262 25.24 40.43 7.56
C SER A 262 24.07 40.10 8.48
N THR A 263 24.29 40.47 9.73
CA THR A 263 23.42 40.59 10.90
C THR A 263 22.26 41.60 10.68
N GLU A 264 21.32 41.60 11.64
CA GLU A 264 20.25 42.60 11.93
C GLU A 264 18.88 42.37 11.24
N GLN A 265 17.71 42.61 11.84
CA GLN A 265 17.25 42.96 13.19
C GLN A 265 15.71 42.82 13.18
N SER A 266 15.14 42.36 14.30
CA SER A 266 13.92 42.89 14.98
C SER A 266 13.04 43.96 14.28
N ALA A 267 11.73 43.66 14.11
CA ALA A 267 10.54 44.51 14.39
C ALA A 267 9.28 43.74 13.92
N ALA A 268 8.25 43.38 14.71
CA ALA A 268 7.29 44.15 15.53
C ALA A 268 6.35 45.07 14.72
N ALA A 269 5.02 44.85 14.92
CA ALA A 269 3.84 45.58 14.41
C ALA A 269 3.48 45.30 12.92
N VAL A 270 2.25 44.98 12.50
CA VAL A 270 0.87 45.27 12.97
C VAL A 270 -0.02 44.06 12.66
#